data_AF-A0A016VRW4-F1
#
_entry.id   AF-A0A016VRW4-F1
#
_cell.length_a   1.000
_cell.length_b   1.000
_cell.length_c   1.000
_cell.angle_alpha   90.00
_cell.angle_beta   90.00
_cell.angle_gamma   90.00
#
_symmetry.space_group_name_H-M   'P 1'
#
loop_
_entity.id
_entity.type
_entity.pdbx_description
1 polymer ?
#
loop_
_entity_poly.entity_id
_entity_poly.type
_entity_poly.pdbx_seq_one_letter_code
_entity_poly.pdbx_strand_id
1 'polypeptide(L)'
;MYSRRCQQDDRHSPERVREIAQFPKTYDCGLEEGAIRWASQCPTTNSEPSSRNGVGENFKTIPATRFTFDSAAKKSVTEWWKPIRDVNYFEKVVVFRPFHDGAPISSFTQMGWATSNLLGCSIVKCTTSNRYVGVCRYSPKGNLVNNNVYQVGTVCSACPTGKTSCNRDEGLCY
;
A
#
# COMPACT_ATOMS: atom_id res chain seq x y z
N MET A 1 22.19 -4.91 7.53
CA MET A 1 21.37 -6.10 7.84
C MET A 1 20.30 -6.18 6.76
N TYR A 2 20.59 -6.86 5.65
CA TYR A 2 19.63 -7.04 4.56
C TYR A 2 18.61 -8.13 4.94
N SER A 3 17.37 -7.90 4.52
CA SER A 3 16.12 -8.56 4.93
C SER A 3 16.19 -10.09 4.90
N ARG A 4 15.85 -10.74 6.02
CA ARG A 4 15.55 -12.19 6.09
C ARG A 4 14.06 -12.50 5.81
N ARG A 5 13.29 -11.61 5.17
CA ARG A 5 11.82 -11.77 5.08
C ARG A 5 11.30 -12.61 3.91
N CYS A 6 12.09 -12.92 2.88
CA CYS A 6 11.64 -13.88 1.84
C CYS A 6 11.66 -15.35 2.31
N GLN A 7 11.47 -15.61 3.62
CA GLN A 7 11.22 -16.94 4.20
C GLN A 7 10.03 -17.00 5.18
N GLN A 8 9.36 -15.89 5.50
CA GLN A 8 8.23 -15.92 6.44
C GLN A 8 7.09 -14.99 5.99
N ASP A 9 5.93 -15.63 5.78
CA ASP A 9 4.65 -15.04 5.39
C ASP A 9 4.02 -14.31 6.59
N ASP A 10 4.24 -13.00 6.68
CA ASP A 10 3.59 -12.14 7.68
C ASP A 10 2.42 -11.39 7.05
N ARG A 11 1.21 -11.95 7.21
CA ARG A 11 -0.05 -11.28 6.95
C ARG A 11 -0.28 -10.20 8.02
N HIS A 12 -0.37 -8.94 7.61
CA HIS A 12 -0.86 -7.85 8.45
C HIS A 12 -1.95 -7.09 7.69
N SER A 13 -3.17 -7.11 8.24
CA SER A 13 -4.36 -6.46 7.69
C SER A 13 -4.59 -5.11 8.39
N PRO A 14 -4.78 -3.99 7.66
CA PRO A 14 -5.26 -2.74 8.23
C PRO A 14 -6.79 -2.75 8.40
N GLU A 15 -7.29 -2.15 9.48
CA GLU A 15 -8.70 -2.20 9.88
C GLU A 15 -9.67 -1.46 8.94
N ARG A 16 -10.73 -2.20 8.57
CA ARG A 16 -12.13 -1.88 8.21
C ARG A 16 -12.45 -0.61 7.43
N VAL A 17 -12.55 -0.80 6.11
CA VAL A 17 -13.47 -0.08 5.20
C VAL A 17 -14.44 -1.12 4.61
N ARG A 18 -15.70 -0.77 4.36
CA ARG A 18 -16.74 -1.71 3.87
C ARG A 18 -16.53 -2.00 2.37
N GLU A 19 -15.68 -2.97 2.05
CA GLU A 19 -15.31 -3.38 0.69
C GLU A 19 -16.00 -4.69 0.28
N ILE A 20 -16.39 -4.85 -1.00
CA ILE A 20 -17.06 -6.09 -1.48
C ILE A 20 -16.14 -7.30 -1.46
N ALA A 21 -14.92 -7.12 -1.98
CA ALA A 21 -13.97 -8.20 -2.25
C ALA A 21 -12.58 -7.59 -2.42
N GLN A 22 -11.74 -7.68 -1.39
CA GLN A 22 -10.35 -7.26 -1.44
C GLN A 22 -9.45 -8.49 -1.51
N PHE A 23 -8.43 -8.43 -2.37
CA PHE A 23 -7.43 -9.50 -2.38
C PHE A 23 -6.55 -9.38 -1.13
N PRO A 24 -6.29 -10.48 -0.39
CA PRO A 24 -5.15 -10.53 0.49
C PRO A 24 -3.92 -10.29 -0.37
N LYS A 25 -3.11 -9.28 0.00
CA LYS A 25 -1.93 -8.94 -0.78
C LYS A 25 -0.87 -10.01 -0.55
N THR A 26 -0.40 -10.64 -1.62
CA THR A 26 0.73 -11.55 -1.60
C THR A 26 2.02 -10.75 -1.62
N TYR A 27 2.97 -11.12 -0.75
CA TYR A 27 4.28 -10.47 -0.75
C TYR A 27 5.11 -10.90 -1.97
N ASP A 28 5.69 -9.93 -2.68
CA ASP A 28 6.47 -10.15 -3.90
C ASP A 28 7.90 -9.62 -3.72
N CYS A 29 8.89 -10.51 -3.81
CA CYS A 29 10.29 -10.17 -3.58
C CYS A 29 10.87 -9.27 -4.71
N GLY A 30 10.30 -9.27 -5.93
CA GLY A 30 10.70 -8.37 -7.01
C GLY A 30 10.25 -6.92 -6.75
N LEU A 31 9.03 -6.75 -6.23
CA LEU A 31 8.54 -5.45 -5.74
C LEU A 31 9.36 -4.95 -4.54
N GLU A 32 9.71 -5.84 -3.61
CA GLU A 32 10.61 -5.52 -2.49
C GLU A 32 11.98 -5.06 -3.00
N GLU A 33 12.59 -5.78 -3.94
CA GLU A 33 13.88 -5.41 -4.52
C GLU A 33 13.82 -4.02 -5.16
N GLY A 34 12.78 -3.73 -5.93
CA GLY A 34 12.55 -2.41 -6.49
C GLY A 34 12.41 -1.32 -5.41
N ALA A 35 11.70 -1.62 -4.32
CA ALA A 35 11.56 -0.70 -3.18
C ALA A 35 12.90 -0.48 -2.46
N ILE A 36 13.72 -1.52 -2.28
CA ILE A 36 15.08 -1.43 -1.73
C ILE A 36 15.95 -0.53 -2.61
N ARG A 37 15.94 -0.75 -3.94
CA ARG A 37 16.76 0.03 -4.90
C ARG A 37 16.43 1.52 -4.83
N TRP A 38 15.16 1.89 -4.66
CA TRP A 38 14.77 3.30 -4.49
C TRP A 38 15.09 3.83 -3.09
N ALA A 39 14.67 3.13 -2.03
CA ALA A 39 14.86 3.58 -0.65
C ALA A 39 16.35 3.74 -0.27
N SER A 40 17.24 2.91 -0.82
CA SER A 40 18.68 2.95 -0.57
C SER A 40 19.36 4.21 -1.08
N GLN A 41 18.75 4.93 -2.02
CA GLN A 41 19.24 6.21 -2.52
C GLN A 41 18.91 7.37 -1.56
N CYS A 42 18.19 7.10 -0.48
CA CYS A 42 17.73 8.10 0.48
C CYS A 42 16.93 9.27 -0.14
N PRO A 43 15.97 9.00 -1.05
CA PRO A 43 15.21 10.04 -1.74
C PRO A 43 14.31 10.82 -0.77
N THR A 44 13.79 11.96 -1.22
CA THR A 44 12.81 12.78 -0.47
C THR A 44 11.38 12.63 -1.00
N THR A 45 11.20 11.89 -2.09
CA THR A 45 9.92 11.71 -2.79
C THR A 45 9.78 10.27 -3.33
N ASN A 46 8.62 9.96 -3.90
CA ASN A 46 8.42 8.77 -4.72
C ASN A 46 9.36 8.77 -5.94
N SER A 47 9.61 7.59 -6.48
CA SER A 47 10.29 7.40 -7.75
C SER A 47 9.38 7.80 -8.91
N GLU A 48 10.01 8.24 -10.00
CA GLU A 48 9.30 8.61 -11.23
C GLU A 48 8.45 7.44 -11.75
N PRO A 49 7.17 7.64 -12.11
CA PRO A 49 6.32 6.56 -12.61
C PRO A 49 6.90 5.79 -13.81
N SER A 50 7.63 6.47 -14.68
CA SER A 50 8.31 5.87 -15.84
C SER A 50 9.42 4.87 -15.47
N SER A 51 9.97 4.97 -14.25
CA SER A 51 10.94 4.00 -13.71
C SER A 51 10.31 2.72 -13.17
N ARG A 52 8.97 2.65 -13.12
CA ARG A 52 8.20 1.57 -12.49
C ARG A 52 6.86 1.32 -13.20
N ASN A 53 6.95 1.00 -14.50
CA ASN A 53 5.80 0.75 -15.35
C ASN A 53 4.84 -0.29 -14.74
N GLY A 54 3.57 0.09 -14.59
CA GLY A 54 2.54 -0.78 -14.02
C GLY A 54 2.64 -1.00 -12.50
N VAL A 55 3.55 -0.31 -11.79
CA VAL A 55 3.77 -0.47 -10.35
C VAL A 55 3.42 0.82 -9.59
N GLY A 56 2.52 0.70 -8.63
CA GLY A 56 2.18 1.75 -7.67
C GLY A 56 3.26 1.91 -6.60
N GLU A 57 3.34 3.08 -5.96
CA GLU A 57 4.33 3.33 -4.92
C GLU A 57 3.78 4.26 -3.84
N ASN A 58 4.03 3.90 -2.58
CA ASN A 58 3.86 4.77 -1.43
C ASN A 58 5.23 5.04 -0.81
N PHE A 59 5.47 6.29 -0.41
CA PHE A 59 6.71 6.76 0.17
C PHE A 59 6.48 7.47 1.51
N LYS A 60 7.38 7.29 2.47
CA LYS A 60 7.39 8.07 3.71
C LYS A 60 8.80 8.24 4.27
N THR A 61 9.08 9.37 4.90
CA THR A 61 10.25 9.57 5.74
C THR A 61 9.85 9.66 7.20
N ILE A 62 10.63 9.04 8.09
CA ILE A 62 10.40 9.02 9.54
C ILE A 62 11.71 9.38 10.25
N PRO A 63 11.73 10.30 11.23
CA PRO A 63 12.98 10.70 11.90
C PRO A 63 13.58 9.53 12.69
N ALA A 64 14.87 9.25 12.51
CA ALA A 64 15.52 8.12 13.17
C ALA A 64 15.87 8.40 14.65
N THR A 65 15.69 9.63 15.12
CA THR A 65 15.86 10.02 16.53
C THR A 65 14.78 9.47 17.45
N ARG A 66 13.61 9.08 16.91
CA ARG A 66 12.43 8.68 17.70
C ARG A 66 11.90 7.29 17.35
N PHE A 67 12.46 6.64 16.33
CA PHE A 67 11.93 5.41 15.77
C PHE A 67 13.04 4.38 15.55
N THR A 68 12.62 3.12 15.52
CA THR A 68 13.39 1.94 15.11
C THR A 68 12.93 1.49 13.73
N PHE A 69 13.59 0.48 13.12
CA PHE A 69 13.12 -0.09 11.85
C PHE A 69 11.66 -0.57 11.90
N ASP A 70 11.28 -1.32 12.96
CA ASP A 70 9.92 -1.84 13.12
C ASP A 70 8.88 -0.73 13.31
N SER A 71 9.14 0.20 14.24
CA SER A 71 8.21 1.30 14.50
C SER A 71 8.14 2.29 13.33
N ALA A 72 9.21 2.48 12.56
CA ALA A 72 9.18 3.26 11.32
C ALA A 72 8.35 2.57 10.23
N ALA A 73 8.40 1.24 10.13
CA ALA A 73 7.54 0.48 9.21
C ALA A 73 6.06 0.67 9.57
N LYS A 74 5.69 0.40 10.83
CA LYS A 74 4.32 0.58 11.34
C LYS A 74 3.83 2.01 11.17
N LYS A 75 4.71 2.99 11.44
CA LYS A 75 4.38 4.41 11.27
C LYS A 75 4.17 4.77 9.81
N SER A 76 4.97 4.26 8.88
CA SER A 76 4.79 4.48 7.44
C SER A 76 3.42 3.99 6.97
N VAL A 77 3.05 2.76 7.33
CA VAL A 77 1.73 2.18 7.04
C VAL A 77 0.60 3.02 7.62
N THR A 78 0.73 3.43 8.88
CA THR A 78 -0.27 4.30 9.54
C THR A 78 -0.43 5.63 8.81
N GLU A 79 0.67 6.23 8.38
CA GLU A 79 0.67 7.54 7.71
C GLU A 79 0.11 7.47 6.29
N TRP A 80 0.28 6.36 5.58
CA TRP A 80 -0.36 6.14 4.28
C TRP A 80 -1.87 5.85 4.42
N TRP A 81 -2.29 5.21 5.51
CA TRP A 81 -3.72 4.95 5.73
C TRP A 81 -4.48 6.18 6.23
N LYS A 82 -3.84 7.00 7.07
CA LYS A 82 -4.45 8.15 7.77
C LYS A 82 -5.35 9.06 6.91
N PRO A 83 -5.02 9.43 5.65
CA PRO A 83 -5.79 10.40 4.87
C PRO A 83 -7.28 10.08 4.70
N ILE A 84 -7.69 8.80 4.78
CA ILE A 84 -9.12 8.42 4.72
C ILE A 84 -9.94 9.04 5.87
N ARG A 85 -9.31 9.35 7.00
CA ARG A 85 -9.99 9.94 8.17
C ARG A 85 -10.41 11.38 7.95
N ASP A 86 -9.79 12.07 7.00
CA ASP A 86 -10.03 13.48 6.73
C ASP A 86 -11.05 13.67 5.58
N VAL A 87 -11.67 12.58 5.10
CA VAL A 87 -12.56 12.59 3.93
C VAL A 87 -13.87 11.84 4.20
N ASN A 88 -15.01 12.48 3.90
CA ASN A 88 -16.34 11.92 4.16
C ASN A 88 -17.03 11.33 2.90
N TYR A 89 -16.37 11.34 1.73
CA TYR A 89 -17.04 11.08 0.44
C TYR A 89 -17.02 9.61 -0.03
N PHE A 90 -16.34 8.69 0.68
CA PHE A 90 -16.20 7.29 0.26
C PHE A 90 -17.36 6.36 0.68
N GLU A 91 -18.43 6.88 1.29
CA GLU A 91 -19.53 6.03 1.77
C GLU A 91 -20.41 5.42 0.67
N LYS A 92 -20.44 6.01 -0.54
CA LYS A 92 -21.39 5.61 -1.60
C LYS A 92 -20.75 5.30 -2.95
N VAL A 93 -19.65 5.96 -3.30
CA VAL A 93 -18.92 5.77 -4.57
C VAL A 93 -17.43 6.01 -4.32
N VAL A 94 -16.59 5.09 -4.78
CA VAL A 94 -15.17 5.06 -4.44
C VAL A 94 -14.33 5.20 -5.70
N VAL A 95 -14.63 6.23 -6.49
CA VAL A 95 -13.92 6.55 -7.74
C VAL A 95 -12.69 7.40 -7.45
N PHE A 96 -11.55 7.00 -8.00
CA PHE A 96 -10.34 7.81 -8.01
C PHE A 96 -10.44 8.88 -9.10
N ARG A 97 -10.46 10.15 -8.71
CA ARG A 97 -10.69 11.31 -9.62
C ARG A 97 -9.38 12.06 -9.88
N PRO A 98 -9.30 12.89 -10.94
CA PRO A 98 -8.07 13.63 -11.26
C PRO A 98 -7.48 14.43 -10.09
N PHE A 99 -8.32 15.07 -9.26
CA PHE A 99 -7.86 15.85 -8.10
C PHE A 99 -7.37 15.00 -6.92
N HIS A 100 -7.57 13.68 -6.95
CA HIS A 100 -6.96 12.77 -5.98
C HIS A 100 -5.53 12.40 -6.36
N ASP A 101 -5.15 12.54 -7.65
CA ASP A 101 -3.82 12.19 -8.11
C ASP A 101 -2.77 13.15 -7.51
N GLY A 102 -1.73 12.58 -6.91
CA GLY A 102 -0.73 13.32 -6.13
C GLY A 102 -1.22 13.91 -4.79
N ALA A 103 -2.52 13.91 -4.50
CA ALA A 103 -3.06 14.37 -3.22
C ALA A 103 -2.79 13.35 -2.09
N PRO A 104 -2.80 13.74 -0.80
CA PRO A 104 -2.54 12.82 0.32
C PRO A 104 -3.38 11.54 0.30
N ILE A 105 -4.64 11.63 -0.15
CA ILE A 105 -5.57 10.49 -0.24
C ILE A 105 -5.08 9.38 -1.17
N SER A 106 -4.23 9.69 -2.14
CA SER A 106 -3.64 8.71 -3.07
C SER A 106 -2.89 7.58 -2.38
N SER A 107 -2.29 7.86 -1.21
CA SER A 107 -1.58 6.84 -0.44
C SER A 107 -2.51 5.80 0.17
N PHE A 108 -3.66 6.24 0.69
CA PHE A 108 -4.71 5.36 1.19
C PHE A 108 -5.33 4.56 0.04
N THR A 109 -5.72 5.22 -1.06
CA THR A 109 -6.39 4.54 -2.17
C THR A 109 -5.49 3.51 -2.84
N GLN A 110 -4.17 3.70 -2.84
CA GLN A 110 -3.26 2.65 -3.31
C GLN A 110 -3.23 1.43 -2.37
N MET A 111 -3.30 1.64 -1.04
CA MET A 111 -3.37 0.53 -0.08
C MET A 111 -4.68 -0.26 -0.25
N GLY A 112 -5.81 0.45 -0.32
CA GLY A 112 -7.15 -0.13 -0.50
C GLY A 112 -7.51 -0.41 -1.96
N TRP A 113 -6.56 -0.38 -2.90
CA TRP A 113 -6.87 -0.66 -4.29
C TRP A 113 -7.20 -2.14 -4.47
N ALA A 114 -8.45 -2.43 -4.85
CA ALA A 114 -8.99 -3.78 -4.91
C ALA A 114 -8.13 -4.72 -5.74
N THR A 115 -7.72 -4.29 -6.94
CA THR A 115 -6.97 -5.16 -7.85
C THR A 115 -5.47 -5.25 -7.55
N SER A 116 -4.92 -4.40 -6.68
CA SER A 116 -3.50 -4.45 -6.30
C SER A 116 -3.28 -5.59 -5.30
N ASN A 117 -2.96 -6.77 -5.80
CA ASN A 117 -2.84 -8.01 -5.04
C ASN A 117 -1.38 -8.42 -4.73
N LEU A 118 -0.38 -7.71 -5.25
CA LEU A 118 1.03 -7.89 -4.91
C LEU A 118 1.57 -6.68 -4.15
N LEU A 119 2.41 -6.94 -3.15
CA LEU A 119 3.04 -5.94 -2.30
C LEU A 119 4.52 -6.26 -2.07
N GLY A 120 5.40 -5.26 -2.11
CA GLY A 120 6.77 -5.40 -1.63
C GLY A 120 7.26 -4.10 -1.02
N CYS A 121 7.92 -4.16 0.13
CA CYS A 121 8.24 -2.97 0.93
C CYS A 121 9.68 -2.97 1.43
N SER A 122 10.24 -1.77 1.62
CA SER A 122 11.56 -1.60 2.21
C SER A 122 11.60 -0.42 3.17
N ILE A 123 12.32 -0.60 4.28
CA ILE A 123 12.68 0.45 5.22
C ILE A 123 14.21 0.56 5.26
N VAL A 124 14.76 1.69 4.82
CA VAL A 124 16.20 1.96 4.86
C VAL A 124 16.49 3.07 5.85
N LYS A 125 17.54 2.90 6.68
CA LYS A 125 18.05 3.98 7.52
C LYS A 125 19.09 4.80 6.76
N CYS A 126 18.76 6.05 6.48
CA CYS A 126 19.64 7.04 5.87
C CYS A 126 20.41 7.77 6.97
N THR A 127 21.63 7.31 7.25
CA THR A 127 22.45 7.80 8.37
C THR A 127 22.80 9.29 8.24
N THR A 128 23.21 9.74 7.06
CA THR A 128 23.59 11.14 6.80
C THR A 128 22.45 12.12 7.07
N SER A 129 21.21 11.74 6.75
CA SER A 129 20.02 12.58 6.98
C SER A 129 19.21 12.17 8.21
N ASN A 130 19.76 11.26 9.03
CA ASN A 130 19.19 10.74 10.27
C ASN A 130 17.69 10.43 10.21
N ARG A 131 17.27 9.74 9.14
CA ARG A 131 15.87 9.36 8.89
C ARG A 131 15.76 7.94 8.35
N TYR A 132 14.63 7.32 8.58
CA TYR A 132 14.19 6.14 7.85
C TYR A 132 13.44 6.59 6.58
N VAL A 133 13.69 5.89 5.48
CA VAL A 133 12.93 5.97 4.24
C VAL A 133 12.15 4.68 4.08
N GLY A 134 10.83 4.79 4.03
CA GLY A 134 9.92 3.69 3.74
C GLY A 134 9.35 3.80 2.34
N VAL A 135 9.43 2.71 1.60
CA VAL A 135 8.86 2.57 0.25
C VAL A 135 8.07 1.27 0.21
N CYS A 136 6.82 1.33 -0.23
CA CYS A 136 6.02 0.14 -0.57
C CYS A 136 5.58 0.23 -2.03
N ARG A 137 5.70 -0.88 -2.74
CA ARG A 137 5.31 -1.01 -4.14
C ARG A 137 4.16 -1.99 -4.30
N TYR A 138 3.27 -1.68 -5.23
CA TYR A 138 2.01 -2.39 -5.44
C TYR A 138 1.87 -2.78 -6.90
N SER A 139 1.47 -4.03 -7.16
CA SER A 139 1.17 -4.49 -8.52
C SER A 139 -0.14 -5.29 -8.54
N PRO A 140 -0.96 -5.14 -9.59
CA PRO A 140 -0.95 -4.03 -10.56
C PRO A 140 -1.08 -2.66 -9.88
N LYS A 141 -0.58 -1.60 -10.54
CA LYS A 141 -0.70 -0.21 -10.07
C LYS A 141 -2.17 0.16 -9.83
N GLY A 142 -2.42 0.79 -8.69
CA GLY A 142 -3.70 1.43 -8.39
C GLY A 142 -3.75 2.90 -8.80
N ASN A 143 -4.65 3.66 -8.20
CA ASN A 143 -4.82 5.10 -8.46
C ASN A 143 -5.00 5.42 -9.94
N LEU A 144 -5.73 4.57 -10.66
CA LEU A 144 -6.09 4.82 -12.05
C LEU A 144 -7.22 5.84 -12.08
N VAL A 145 -6.97 6.98 -12.71
CA VAL A 145 -7.96 8.07 -12.82
C VAL A 145 -9.24 7.54 -13.49
N ASN A 146 -10.38 7.95 -12.96
CA ASN A 146 -11.73 7.54 -13.35
C ASN A 146 -12.06 6.05 -13.13
N ASN A 147 -11.26 5.32 -12.36
CA ASN A 147 -11.54 3.94 -11.98
C ASN A 147 -11.96 3.86 -10.51
N ASN A 148 -12.69 2.79 -10.18
CA ASN A 148 -13.05 2.49 -8.79
C ASN A 148 -11.81 1.99 -8.03
N VAL A 149 -11.58 2.51 -6.83
CA VAL A 149 -10.59 2.01 -5.88
C VAL A 149 -10.98 0.60 -5.45
N TYR A 150 -12.26 0.41 -5.09
CA TYR A 150 -12.89 -0.88 -4.87
C TYR A 150 -14.38 -0.80 -5.25
N GLN A 151 -15.00 -1.96 -5.46
CA GLN A 151 -16.44 -2.02 -5.70
C GLN A 151 -17.21 -1.90 -4.37
N VAL A 152 -18.30 -1.12 -4.35
CA VAL A 152 -19.18 -0.94 -3.18
C VAL A 152 -20.35 -1.93 -3.23
N GLY A 153 -20.62 -2.62 -2.12
CA GLY A 153 -21.66 -3.64 -2.02
C GLY A 153 -21.46 -4.58 -0.84
N THR A 154 -22.18 -5.70 -0.84
CA THR A 154 -22.18 -6.67 0.26
C THR A 154 -20.84 -7.42 0.33
N VAL A 155 -20.25 -7.50 1.52
CA VAL A 155 -19.00 -8.23 1.75
C VAL A 155 -19.10 -9.68 1.22
N CYS A 156 -18.07 -10.10 0.48
CA CYS A 156 -17.95 -11.40 -0.20
C CYS A 156 -18.92 -11.65 -1.37
N SER A 157 -19.74 -10.67 -1.79
CA SER A 157 -20.75 -10.91 -2.84
C SER A 157 -20.20 -10.95 -4.26
N ALA A 158 -18.95 -10.54 -4.48
CA ALA A 158 -18.31 -10.51 -5.79
C ALA A 158 -16.84 -10.96 -5.73
N CYS A 159 -16.54 -12.02 -4.97
CA CYS A 159 -15.21 -12.62 -5.01
C CYS A 159 -14.86 -13.06 -6.45
N PRO A 160 -13.67 -12.74 -6.96
CA PRO A 160 -13.26 -13.08 -8.32
C PRO A 160 -13.23 -14.59 -8.58
N THR A 161 -13.42 -14.98 -9.84
CA THR A 161 -13.31 -16.37 -10.29
C THR A 161 -11.97 -16.98 -9.89
N GLY A 162 -11.99 -18.15 -9.27
CA GLY A 162 -10.80 -18.85 -8.77
C GLY A 162 -10.54 -18.69 -7.27
N LYS A 163 -11.30 -17.83 -6.57
CA LYS A 163 -11.33 -17.74 -5.11
C LYS A 163 -12.37 -18.69 -4.54
N THR A 164 -11.97 -19.56 -3.62
CA THR A 164 -12.82 -20.64 -3.08
C THR A 164 -13.37 -20.32 -1.70
N SER A 165 -12.83 -19.30 -1.02
CA SER A 165 -13.32 -18.88 0.29
C SER A 165 -13.27 -17.38 0.49
N CYS A 166 -14.05 -16.88 1.45
CA CYS A 166 -14.05 -15.47 1.83
C CYS A 166 -14.22 -15.31 3.34
N ASN A 167 -13.36 -14.49 3.94
CA ASN A 167 -13.51 -14.09 5.33
C ASN A 167 -14.45 -12.88 5.40
N ARG A 168 -15.65 -13.06 5.97
CA ARG A 168 -16.67 -11.98 6.05
C ARG A 168 -16.30 -10.89 7.06
N ASP A 169 -15.47 -11.20 8.05
CA ASP A 169 -15.04 -10.23 9.06
C ASP A 169 -13.96 -9.29 8.50
N GLU A 170 -13.17 -9.79 7.54
CA GLU A 170 -12.08 -9.06 6.91
C GLU A 170 -12.45 -8.52 5.51
N GLY A 171 -13.47 -9.08 4.86
CA GLY A 171 -13.83 -8.78 3.47
C GLY A 171 -12.81 -9.25 2.43
N LEU A 172 -12.05 -10.29 2.77
CA LEU A 172 -10.95 -10.82 1.95
C LEU A 172 -11.32 -12.15 1.29
N CYS A 173 -11.06 -12.26 -0.02
CA CYS A 173 -11.29 -13.47 -0.82
C CYS A 173 -9.97 -14.27 -1.01
N TYR A 174 -9.98 -15.58 -0.71
CA TYR A 174 -8.81 -16.47 -0.77
C TYR A 174 -8.89 -17.49 -1.90
#